data_AF-A0A941VZG0-F1
#
_entry.id   AF-A0A941VZG0-F1
#
_cell.length_a   1.000
_cell.length_b   1.000
_cell.length_c   1.000
_cell.angle_alpha   90.00
_cell.angle_beta   90.00
_cell.angle_gamma   90.00
#
_symmetry.space_group_name_H-M   'P 1'
#
loop_
_entity.id
_entity.type
_entity.pdbx_description
1 polymer ?
#
loop_
_entity_poly.entity_id
_entity_poly.type
_entity_poly.pdbx_seq_one_letter_code
_entity_poly.pdbx_strand_id
1 'polypeptide(L)' 'MRRVAVLGSTGSIGVSALTVLRRHPDRFRVTALTAGNNHELLARQIAEFRPAFAGLAAPGGRRMGGWPAAPPA' A
#
# COMPACT_ATOMS: atom_id res chain seq x y z
N MET A 1 17.30 -4.43 4.71
CA MET A 1 16.02 -4.08 4.04
C MET A 1 14.86 -4.86 4.65
N ARG A 2 13.95 -4.20 5.36
CA ARG A 2 12.75 -4.79 5.97
C ARG A 2 11.53 -4.53 5.07
N ARG A 3 10.72 -5.57 4.81
CA ARG A 3 9.48 -5.45 4.04
C ARG A 3 8.33 -5.10 4.97
N VAL A 4 7.54 -4.09 4.60
CA VAL A 4 6.42 -3.59 5.41
C VAL A 4 5.14 -3.62 4.58
N ALA A 5 4.07 -4.10 5.18
CA ALA A 5 2.70 -3.98 4.68
C ALA A 5 1.94 -2.99 5.57
N VAL A 6 1.24 -2.04 4.98
CA VAL A 6 0.44 -1.04 5.73
C VAL A 6 -1.03 -1.26 5.43
N LEU A 7 -1.74 -1.78 6.43
CA LEU A 7 -3.19 -2.00 6.35
C LEU A 7 -3.92 -0.74 6.84
N GLY A 8 -4.70 -0.10 5.99
CA GLY A 8 -5.30 1.21 6.29
C GLY A 8 -4.31 2.37 6.14
N SER A 9 -3.55 2.39 5.04
CA SER A 9 -2.51 3.38 4.73
C SER A 9 -3.03 4.82 4.61
N THR A 10 -4.32 5.00 4.38
CA THR A 10 -4.99 6.30 4.30
C THR A 10 -5.57 6.79 5.62
N GLY A 11 -5.49 5.98 6.69
CA GLY A 11 -5.83 6.40 8.05
C GLY A 11 -4.69 7.19 8.71
N SER A 12 -4.96 7.80 9.87
CA SER A 12 -3.98 8.61 10.60
C SER A 12 -2.67 7.86 10.91
N ILE A 13 -2.78 6.62 11.40
CA ILE A 13 -1.62 5.75 11.69
C ILE A 13 -0.91 5.36 10.40
N GLY A 14 -1.65 4.99 9.35
CA GLY A 14 -1.08 4.62 8.06
C GLY A 14 -0.27 5.73 7.41
N VAL A 15 -0.81 6.95 7.38
CA VAL A 15 -0.12 8.15 6.85
C VAL A 15 1.13 8.48 7.67
N SER A 16 1.03 8.38 9.00
CA SER A 16 2.16 8.60 9.90
C SER A 16 3.26 7.55 9.69
N ALA A 17 2.88 6.27 9.57
CA ALA A 17 3.80 5.19 9.27
C ALA A 17 4.51 5.42 7.93
N LEU A 18 3.79 5.77 6.86
CA LEU A 18 4.38 6.06 5.55
C LEU A 18 5.33 7.27 5.59
N THR A 19 5.06 8.26 6.44
CA THR A 19 5.96 9.40 6.64
C THR A 19 7.31 8.95 7.20
N VAL A 20 7.33 7.99 8.14
CA VAL A 20 8.56 7.38 8.67
C VAL A 20 9.25 6.53 7.60
N LEU A 21 8.51 5.69 6.88
CA LEU A 21 9.08 4.82 5.85
C LEU A 21 9.73 5.64 4.71
N ARG A 22 9.12 6.76 4.32
CA ARG A 22 9.68 7.69 3.32
C ARG A 22 11.04 8.26 3.72
N ARG A 23 11.29 8.47 5.02
CA ARG A 23 12.55 9.02 5.54
C ARG A 23 13.68 7.99 5.62
N HIS A 24 13.36 6.70 5.46
CA HIS A 24 14.32 5.60 5.62
C HIS A 24 14.22 4.56 4.47
N PRO A 25 14.35 4.99 3.20
CA PRO A 25 14.20 4.12 2.03
C PRO A 25 15.28 3.04 1.94
N ASP A 26 16.44 3.23 2.57
CA ASP A 26 17.53 2.26 2.69
C ASP A 26 17.19 1.10 3.65
N ARG A 27 16.33 1.36 4.64
CA ARG A 27 15.96 0.39 5.68
C ARG A 27 14.68 -0.33 5.37
N PHE A 28 13.72 0.32 4.71
CA PHE A 28 12.38 -0.21 4.51
C PHE A 28 11.94 -0.22 3.04
N ARG A 29 11.18 -1.26 2.69
CA ARG A 29 10.46 -1.36 1.43
C ARG A 29 8.99 -1.61 1.71
N VAL A 30 8.13 -0.70 1.24
CA VAL A 30 6.69 -0.90 1.25
C VAL A 30 6.34 -1.96 0.21
N THR A 31 5.67 -3.01 0.65
CA THR A 31 5.32 -4.16 -0.20
C THR A 31 3.83 -4.27 -0.46
N ALA A 32 3.00 -3.80 0.47
CA ALA A 32 1.55 -3.77 0.33
C ALA A 32 0.97 -2.51 0.97
N LEU A 33 -0.02 -1.91 0.31
CA LEU A 33 -0.84 -0.82 0.84
C LEU A 33 -2.31 -1.21 0.74
N THR A 34 -3.09 -0.99 1.80
CA THR A 34 -4.55 -1.10 1.69
C THR A 34 -5.25 0.13 2.24
N ALA A 35 -6.44 0.44 1.71
CA ALA A 35 -7.29 1.50 2.22
C ALA A 35 -8.75 1.05 2.33
N GLY A 36 -9.53 1.78 3.11
CA GLY A 36 -10.99 1.57 3.21
C GLY A 36 -11.71 2.10 1.98
N ASN A 37 -11.93 3.41 1.96
CA ASN A 37 -12.72 4.13 0.95
C ASN A 37 -11.97 5.26 0.22
N ASN A 38 -10.84 5.73 0.78
CA ASN A 38 -10.06 6.83 0.20
C ASN A 38 -9.15 6.35 -0.94
N HIS A 39 -9.76 6.04 -2.08
CA HIS A 39 -9.08 5.52 -3.27
C HIS A 39 -8.09 6.53 -3.88
N GLU A 40 -8.38 7.84 -3.81
CA GLU A 40 -7.51 8.87 -4.37
C GLU A 40 -6.19 8.96 -3.60
N LEU A 41 -6.24 9.01 -2.27
CA LEU A 41 -5.02 9.01 -1.45
C LEU A 41 -4.24 7.70 -1.61
N LEU A 42 -4.94 6.56 -1.66
CA LEU A 42 -4.29 5.28 -1.93
C LEU A 42 -3.56 5.28 -3.28
N ALA A 43 -4.17 5.82 -4.35
CA ALA A 43 -3.54 5.91 -5.66
C ALA A 43 -2.24 6.74 -5.63
N ARG A 44 -2.25 7.89 -4.93
CA ARG A 44 -1.05 8.71 -4.72
C ARG A 44 0.05 7.94 -3.98
N GLN A 45 -0.32 7.20 -2.93
CA GLN A 45 0.63 6.38 -2.17
C GLN A 45 1.19 5.21 -3.02
N ILE A 46 0.39 4.58 -3.88
CA ILE A 46 0.85 3.54 -4.80
C ILE A 46 1.86 4.09 -5.80
N ALA A 47 1.58 5.25 -6.40
CA ALA A 47 2.48 5.89 -7.37
C ALA A 47 3.85 6.20 -6.75
N GLU A 48 3.86 6.61 -5.48
CA GLU A 48 5.09 6.92 -4.75
C GLU A 48 5.86 5.67 -4.34
N PHE A 49 5.21 4.74 -3.63
CA PHE A 49 5.90 3.61 -3.01
C PHE A 49 6.07 2.40 -3.92
N ARG A 50 5.34 2.37 -5.05
CA ARG A 50 5.29 1.26 -6.01
C ARG A 50 5.24 -0.12 -5.33
N PRO A 51 4.26 -0.36 -4.44
CA PRO A 51 4.15 -1.63 -3.73
C PRO A 51 3.83 -2.77 -4.70
N ALA A 52 4.22 -4.00 -4.34
CA ALA A 52 3.85 -5.20 -5.08
C ALA A 52 2.35 -5.53 -4.94
N PHE A 53 1.68 -4.97 -3.94
CA PHE A 53 0.26 -5.17 -3.65
C PHE A 53 -0.45 -3.87 -3.28
N ALA A 54 -1.68 -3.74 -3.79
CA ALA A 54 -2.61 -2.71 -3.38
C ALA A 54 -4.02 -3.31 -3.20
N GLY A 55 -4.75 -2.84 -2.19
CA GLY A 55 -6.13 -3.28 -1.94
C GLY A 55 -7.03 -2.15 -1.45
N LEU A 56 -8.27 -2.13 -1.92
CA LEU A 56 -9.31 -1.22 -1.44
C LEU A 56 -10.48 -2.05 -0.92
N ALA A 57 -10.90 -1.81 0.32
CA ALA A 57 -11.96 -2.60 0.97
C ALA A 57 -13.40 -2.22 0.51
N ALA A 58 -13.53 -1.44 -0.57
CA ALA A 58 -14.82 -0.98 -1.06
C ALA A 58 -15.76 -2.15 -1.39
N PRO A 59 -17.06 -2.08 -1.01
CA PRO A 59 -18.06 -3.06 -1.42
C PRO A 59 -18.06 -3.23 -2.95
N GLY A 60 -17.99 -4.47 -3.43
CA GLY A 60 -17.90 -4.76 -4.87
C GLY A 60 -16.48 -4.73 -5.46
N GLY A 61 -15.44 -4.68 -4.62
CA GLY A 61 -14.04 -4.75 -5.05
C GLY A 61 -13.77 -5.93 -6.00
N ARG A 62 -13.52 -5.61 -7.28
CA ARG A 62 -13.14 -6.58 -8.32
C ARG A 62 -11.62 -6.62 -8.41
N ARG A 63 -11.05 -7.82 -8.61
CA ARG A 63 -9.64 -7.95 -9.01
C ARG A 63 -9.40 -7.08 -10.25
N MET A 64 -8.49 -6.10 -10.16
CA MET A 64 -8.08 -5.36 -11.36
C MET A 64 -7.37 -6.33 -12.30
N GLY A 65 -7.86 -6.44 -13.53
CA GLY A 65 -7.19 -7.22 -14.57
C GLY A 65 -5.77 -6.70 -14.78
N GLY A 66 -4.80 -7.60 -14.88
CA GLY A 66 -3.38 -7.26 -15.07
C GLY A 66 -2.56 -7.12 -13.79
N TRP A 67 -3.16 -7.18 -12.59
CA TRP A 67 -2.35 -7.28 -11.36
C TRP A 67 -1.84 -8.71 -11.17
N PRO A 68 -0.52 -8.93 -11.03
CA PRO A 68 0.02 -10.28 -10.88
C PRO A 68 -0.62 -10.99 -9.67
N ALA A 69 -0.85 -12.30 -9.79
CA ALA A 69 -1.14 -13.10 -8.61
C ALA A 69 -0.02 -12.88 -7.58
N ALA A 70 -0.35 -12.90 -6.29
CA ALA A 70 0.68 -12.78 -5.26
C ALA A 70 1.78 -13.81 -5.52
N PRO A 71 3.07 -13.44 -5.45
CA PRO A 71 4.12 -14.44 -5.55
C PRO A 71 3.88 -15.49 -4.46
N PRO A 72 4.18 -16.77 -4.74
CA PRO A 72 4.19 -17.78 -3.69
C PRO A 72 5.14 -17.33 -2.57
N ALA A 73 4.74 -17.65 -1.34
CA ALA A 73 5.43 -17.26 -0.10
C ALA A 73 6.86 -17.81 -0.04
#